data_AF-K1UWN5-F1
#
_entry.id   AF-K1UWN5-F1
#
_cell.length_a   1.000
_cell.length_b   1.000
_cell.length_c   1.000
_cell.angle_alpha   90.00
_cell.angle_beta   90.00
_cell.angle_gamma   90.00
#
_symmetry.space_group_name_H-M   'P 1'
#
loop_
_entity.id
_entity.type
_entity.pdbx_description
1 polymer ?
#
loop_
_entity_poly.entity_id
_entity_poly.type
_entity_poly.pdbx_seq_one_letter_code
_entity_poly.pdbx_strand_id
1 'polypeptide(L)'
;RSAEKDSFPGRFDTSSAGHIQAGDEPEESAIRELHEELGIQASKEELQFAGCFDIQYEKEFHGKMFRDNEVAFVYMYTKPVDAKLTLQKEEVESVEWFDMEELDAALQPPRDQRFCVPMEGFQIAKQWLESRK
;
A
#
# COMPACT_ATOMS: atom_id res chain seq x y z
N ARG A 1 -1.09 -1.71 9.11
CA ARG A 1 -1.21 -3.19 9.14
C ARG A 1 -1.68 -3.63 10.51
N SER A 2 -2.62 -4.57 10.59
CA SER A 2 -3.10 -5.11 11.86
C SER A 2 -2.00 -5.86 12.63
N ALA A 3 -2.23 -6.10 13.92
CA ALA A 3 -1.36 -6.96 14.72
C ALA A 3 -1.43 -8.45 14.33
N GLU A 4 -2.43 -8.84 13.54
CA GLU A 4 -2.67 -10.24 13.15
C GLU A 4 -1.94 -10.62 11.85
N LYS A 5 -1.31 -9.67 11.15
CA LYS A 5 -0.55 -9.93 9.93
C LYS A 5 0.74 -10.70 10.22
N ASP A 6 0.98 -11.72 9.39
CA ASP A 6 2.22 -12.53 9.41
C ASP A 6 3.48 -11.71 9.12
N SER A 7 3.36 -10.67 8.29
CA SER A 7 4.46 -9.79 7.92
C SER A 7 4.21 -8.35 8.41
N PHE A 8 5.23 -7.80 9.08
CA PHE A 8 5.28 -6.40 9.55
C PHE A 8 4.05 -5.93 10.36
N PRO A 9 3.62 -6.67 11.40
CA PRO A 9 2.47 -6.28 12.21
C PRO A 9 2.69 -4.92 12.90
N GLY A 10 1.62 -4.11 12.98
CA GLY A 10 1.63 -2.79 13.63
C GLY A 10 2.43 -1.70 12.91
N ARG A 11 2.88 -1.93 11.67
CA ARG A 11 3.55 -0.91 10.84
C ARG A 11 2.60 -0.24 9.87
N PHE A 12 2.93 1.01 9.51
CA PHE A 12 2.31 1.74 8.42
C PHE A 12 2.86 1.28 7.08
N ASP A 13 1.95 1.07 6.15
CA ASP A 13 2.23 0.65 4.78
C ASP A 13 1.49 1.58 3.80
N THR A 14 1.51 1.26 2.52
CA THR A 14 0.62 1.90 1.55
C THR A 14 -0.85 1.78 1.98
N SER A 15 -1.70 2.68 1.49
CA SER A 15 -3.08 2.83 1.95
C SER A 15 -3.90 1.54 1.87
N SER A 16 -3.76 0.80 0.77
CA SER A 16 -4.35 -0.52 0.58
C SER A 16 -3.45 -1.37 -0.33
N ALA A 17 -3.29 -2.66 -0.01
CA ALA A 17 -2.47 -3.58 -0.80
C ALA A 17 -2.90 -5.04 -0.62
N GLY A 18 -3.14 -5.72 -1.75
CA GLY A 18 -3.45 -7.14 -1.78
C GLY A 18 -3.07 -7.79 -3.10
N HIS A 19 -3.23 -9.12 -3.17
CA HIS A 19 -2.82 -9.90 -4.32
C HIS A 19 -3.90 -9.93 -5.41
N ILE A 20 -3.43 -9.97 -6.66
CA ILE A 20 -4.29 -10.16 -7.82
C ILE A 20 -4.62 -11.65 -7.94
N GLN A 21 -5.91 -12.01 -7.99
CA GLN A 21 -6.30 -13.41 -8.18
C GLN A 21 -6.04 -13.86 -9.62
N ALA A 22 -5.84 -15.16 -9.81
CA ALA A 22 -5.61 -15.70 -11.15
C ALA A 22 -6.83 -15.44 -12.06
N GLY A 23 -6.64 -14.62 -13.09
CA GLY A 23 -7.68 -14.23 -14.03
C GLY A 23 -8.27 -12.84 -13.82
N ASP A 24 -7.91 -12.16 -12.72
CA ASP A 24 -8.32 -10.79 -12.44
C ASP A 24 -7.36 -9.78 -13.11
N GLU A 25 -7.91 -8.62 -13.47
CA GLU A 25 -7.08 -7.49 -13.88
C GLU A 25 -6.55 -6.72 -12.65
N PRO A 26 -5.33 -6.15 -12.71
CA PRO A 26 -4.74 -5.42 -11.58
C PRO A 26 -5.62 -4.29 -11.03
N GLU A 27 -6.28 -3.55 -11.91
CA GLU A 27 -7.17 -2.44 -11.55
C GLU A 27 -8.41 -2.93 -10.78
N GLU A 28 -8.98 -4.06 -11.17
CA GLU A 28 -10.16 -4.64 -10.52
C GLU A 28 -9.81 -5.15 -9.13
N SER A 29 -8.63 -5.76 -8.99
CA SER A 29 -8.09 -6.14 -7.69
C SER A 29 -7.85 -4.92 -6.81
N ALA A 30 -7.24 -3.85 -7.33
CA ALA A 30 -6.99 -2.63 -6.56
C ALA A 30 -8.29 -1.99 -6.03
N ILE A 31 -9.36 -1.95 -6.83
CA ILE A 31 -10.68 -1.45 -6.38
C ILE A 31 -11.27 -2.35 -5.29
N ARG A 32 -11.16 -3.67 -5.45
CA ARG A 32 -11.67 -4.64 -4.48
C ARG A 32 -10.95 -4.51 -3.15
N GLU A 33 -9.63 -4.53 -3.14
CA GLU A 33 -8.81 -4.40 -1.92
C GLU A 33 -9.08 -3.06 -1.21
N LEU A 34 -9.16 -1.96 -1.97
CA LEU A 34 -9.46 -0.64 -1.42
C LEU A 34 -10.83 -0.60 -0.71
N HIS A 35 -11.81 -1.34 -1.22
CA HIS A 35 -13.11 -1.48 -0.60
C HIS A 35 -13.09 -2.45 0.59
N GLU A 36 -12.40 -3.59 0.48
CA GLU A 36 -12.30 -4.59 1.55
C GLU A 36 -11.59 -4.01 2.78
N GLU A 37 -10.43 -3.38 2.59
CA GLU A 37 -9.58 -2.90 3.67
C GLU A 37 -10.05 -1.57 4.28
N LEU A 38 -10.52 -0.64 3.46
CA LEU A 38 -10.85 0.74 3.89
C LEU A 38 -12.35 1.10 3.78
N GLY A 39 -13.15 0.28 3.09
CA GLY A 39 -14.56 0.59 2.82
C GLY A 39 -14.76 1.67 1.75
N ILE A 40 -13.73 2.03 0.98
CA ILE A 40 -13.83 3.06 -0.07
C ILE A 40 -14.35 2.41 -1.35
N GLN A 41 -15.50 2.89 -1.82
CA GLN A 41 -16.07 2.50 -3.10
C GLN A 41 -15.56 3.45 -4.18
N ALA A 42 -14.66 2.96 -5.03
CA ALA A 42 -14.11 3.71 -6.14
C ALA A 42 -14.56 3.11 -7.48
N SER A 43 -14.78 3.96 -8.49
CA SER A 43 -14.91 3.49 -9.87
C SER A 43 -13.54 3.38 -10.55
N LYS A 44 -13.47 2.67 -11.68
CA LYS A 44 -12.24 2.50 -12.46
C LYS A 44 -11.64 3.85 -12.86
N GLU A 45 -12.47 4.82 -13.22
CA GLU A 45 -12.05 6.15 -13.64
C GLU A 45 -11.44 6.99 -12.50
N GLU A 46 -11.65 6.57 -11.25
CA GLU A 46 -11.14 7.24 -10.05
C GLU A 46 -9.79 6.67 -9.60
N LEU A 47 -9.42 5.47 -10.05
CA LEU A 47 -8.07 4.92 -9.87
C LEU A 47 -7.22 5.26 -11.07
N GLN A 48 -6.05 5.85 -10.82
CA GLN A 48 -5.15 6.28 -11.88
C GLN A 48 -3.85 5.51 -11.75
N PHE A 49 -3.56 4.68 -12.75
CA PHE A 49 -2.31 3.92 -12.78
C PHE A 49 -1.10 4.87 -12.75
N ALA A 50 -0.17 4.59 -11.84
CA ALA A 50 1.05 5.37 -11.66
C ALA A 50 2.30 4.63 -12.15
N GLY A 51 2.31 3.30 -12.07
CA GLY A 51 3.43 2.50 -12.52
C GLY A 51 3.42 1.11 -11.90
N CYS A 52 4.46 0.33 -12.19
CA CYS A 52 4.70 -0.95 -11.54
C CYS A 52 6.18 -1.07 -11.17
N PHE A 53 6.46 -1.94 -10.21
CA PHE A 53 7.82 -2.25 -9.79
C PHE A 53 7.91 -3.69 -9.30
N ASP A 54 9.11 -4.26 -9.38
CA ASP A 54 9.38 -5.60 -8.89
C ASP A 54 9.71 -5.55 -7.39
N ILE A 55 9.12 -6.45 -6.61
CA ILE A 55 9.47 -6.70 -5.22
C ILE A 55 10.24 -8.01 -5.16
N GLN A 56 11.46 -7.97 -4.64
CA GLN A 56 12.27 -9.15 -4.38
C GLN A 56 12.87 -9.07 -2.99
N TYR A 57 12.39 -9.93 -2.09
CA TYR A 57 12.80 -9.90 -0.70
C TYR A 57 12.80 -11.30 -0.09
N GLU A 58 13.83 -11.60 0.70
CA GLU A 58 13.87 -12.81 1.51
C GLU A 58 14.08 -12.45 2.98
N LYS A 59 13.26 -13.02 3.86
CA LYS A 59 13.43 -12.86 5.32
C LYS A 59 12.81 -14.01 6.07
N GLU A 60 13.42 -14.35 7.18
CA GLU A 60 12.80 -15.27 8.12
C GLU A 60 11.69 -14.57 8.92
N PHE A 61 10.50 -15.16 8.90
CA PHE A 61 9.39 -14.85 9.79
C PHE A 61 8.96 -16.14 10.50
N HIS A 62 8.81 -16.11 11.83
CA HIS A 62 8.39 -17.26 12.63
C HIS A 62 9.19 -18.56 12.35
N GLY A 63 10.51 -18.45 12.12
CA GLY A 63 11.39 -19.59 11.85
C GLY A 63 11.24 -20.20 10.45
N LYS A 64 10.49 -19.54 9.55
CA LYS A 64 10.33 -19.94 8.15
C LYS A 64 10.83 -18.85 7.23
N MET A 65 11.52 -19.25 6.15
CA MET A 65 11.91 -18.31 5.10
C MET A 65 10.67 -17.85 4.34
N PHE A 66 10.40 -16.55 4.38
CA PHE A 66 9.48 -15.85 3.52
C PHE A 66 10.25 -15.33 2.30
N ARG A 67 9.70 -15.58 1.11
CA ARG A 67 10.22 -15.08 -0.14
C ARG A 67 9.12 -14.31 -0.84
N ASP A 68 9.40 -13.05 -1.07
CA ASP A 68 8.59 -12.14 -1.85
C ASP A 68 9.21 -12.02 -3.24
N ASN A 69 8.41 -12.25 -4.27
CA ASN A 69 8.82 -12.16 -5.67
C ASN A 69 7.60 -11.77 -6.49
N GLU A 70 7.26 -10.50 -6.41
CA GLU A 70 6.00 -9.95 -6.90
C GLU A 70 6.24 -8.82 -7.89
N VAL A 71 5.25 -8.59 -8.76
CA VAL A 71 5.16 -7.36 -9.56
C VAL A 71 4.01 -6.55 -8.96
N ALA A 72 4.35 -5.44 -8.32
CA ALA A 72 3.38 -4.56 -7.69
C ALA A 72 2.89 -3.50 -8.68
N PHE A 73 1.57 -3.31 -8.73
CA PHE A 73 0.91 -2.29 -9.55
C PHE A 73 0.45 -1.14 -8.65
N VAL A 74 0.89 0.08 -8.95
CA VAL A 74 0.62 1.27 -8.15
C VAL A 74 -0.50 2.07 -8.79
N TYR A 75 -1.55 2.33 -8.01
CA TYR A 75 -2.69 3.14 -8.40
C TYR A 75 -2.87 4.31 -7.43
N MET A 76 -3.27 5.46 -7.96
CA MET A 76 -3.51 6.68 -7.19
C MET A 76 -5.00 7.00 -7.17
N TYR A 77 -5.54 7.16 -5.97
CA TYR A 77 -6.90 7.64 -5.73
C TYR A 77 -6.84 9.06 -5.16
N THR A 78 -7.50 10.02 -5.81
CA THR A 78 -7.38 11.46 -5.48
C THR A 78 -8.68 12.12 -5.05
N LYS A 79 -9.75 11.34 -4.88
CA LYS A 79 -11.01 11.90 -4.36
C LYS A 79 -10.89 12.16 -2.86
N PRO A 80 -11.69 13.10 -2.32
CA PRO A 80 -11.77 13.30 -0.88
C PRO A 80 -12.20 12.00 -0.18
N VAL A 81 -11.51 11.67 0.92
CA VAL A 81 -11.80 10.51 1.77
C VAL A 81 -12.39 11.00 3.09
N ASP A 82 -13.55 10.47 3.48
CA ASP A 82 -14.17 10.76 4.78
C ASP A 82 -13.39 10.04 5.89
N ALA A 83 -13.32 10.65 7.07
CA ALA A 83 -12.73 10.04 8.27
C ALA A 83 -13.50 8.79 8.75
N LYS A 84 -14.74 8.57 8.29
CA LYS A 84 -15.55 7.37 8.61
C LYS A 84 -15.25 6.17 7.71
N LEU A 85 -13.99 5.74 7.68
CA LEU A 85 -13.60 4.51 6.99
C LEU A 85 -14.18 3.28 7.71
N THR A 86 -14.51 2.25 6.93
CA THR A 86 -14.90 0.95 7.47
C THR A 86 -13.73 0.01 7.29
N LEU A 87 -12.96 -0.19 8.36
CA LEU A 87 -11.73 -0.98 8.30
C LEU A 87 -12.01 -2.47 8.48
N GLN A 88 -11.41 -3.30 7.62
CA GLN A 88 -11.27 -4.72 7.88
C GLN A 88 -10.21 -4.91 8.96
N LYS A 89 -10.64 -5.23 10.18
CA LYS A 89 -9.77 -5.20 11.37
C LYS A 89 -8.66 -6.26 11.33
N GLU A 90 -8.92 -7.36 10.63
CA GLU A 90 -7.97 -8.44 10.39
C GLU A 90 -6.78 -7.95 9.54
N GLU A 91 -6.98 -6.93 8.70
CA GLU A 91 -5.98 -6.38 7.77
C GLU A 91 -5.41 -5.03 8.24
N VAL A 92 -6.28 -4.14 8.73
CA VAL A 92 -5.95 -2.74 9.06
C VAL A 92 -6.40 -2.39 10.48
N GLU A 93 -5.43 -2.00 11.32
CA GLU A 93 -5.70 -1.50 12.69
C GLU A 93 -6.08 -0.02 12.72
N SER A 94 -5.37 0.81 11.95
CA SER A 94 -5.60 2.26 11.90
C SER A 94 -5.10 2.86 10.58
N VAL A 95 -5.64 4.03 10.23
CA VAL A 95 -5.25 4.84 9.07
C VAL A 95 -4.77 6.20 9.57
N GLU A 96 -3.68 6.69 9.00
CA GLU A 96 -3.10 7.99 9.29
C GLU A 96 -2.69 8.69 7.99
N TRP A 97 -2.79 10.01 7.97
CA TRP A 97 -2.38 10.84 6.84
C TRP A 97 -0.98 11.37 7.11
N PHE A 98 -0.08 11.17 6.15
CA PHE A 98 1.30 11.64 6.23
C PHE A 98 1.55 12.67 5.13
N ASP A 99 2.30 13.72 5.45
CA ASP A 99 2.84 14.59 4.40
C ASP A 99 3.87 13.82 3.58
N MET A 100 3.90 14.07 2.27
CA MET A 100 4.78 13.34 1.36
C MET A 100 6.26 13.56 1.65
N GLU A 101 6.66 14.75 2.10
CA GLU A 101 8.05 15.03 2.42
C GLU A 101 8.44 14.51 3.80
N GLU A 102 7.51 14.52 4.75
CA GLU A 102 7.70 13.84 6.03
C GLU A 102 7.90 12.33 5.84
N LEU A 103 7.08 11.71 4.98
CA LEU A 103 7.20 10.30 4.66
C LEU A 103 8.51 10.02 3.91
N ASP A 104 8.89 10.83 2.92
CA ASP A 104 10.18 10.65 2.22
C ASP A 104 11.34 10.64 3.21
N ALA A 105 11.40 11.64 4.10
CA ALA A 105 12.42 11.73 5.13
C ALA A 105 12.42 10.51 6.07
N ALA A 106 11.24 10.01 6.47
CA ALA A 106 11.10 8.84 7.32
C ALA A 106 11.53 7.52 6.64
N LEU A 107 11.46 7.45 5.31
CA LEU A 107 11.86 6.29 4.52
C LEU A 107 13.38 6.28 4.21
N GLN A 108 14.08 7.41 4.33
CA GLN A 108 15.53 7.50 4.14
C GLN A 108 16.33 6.78 5.26
N PRO A 109 17.57 6.31 5.00
CA PRO A 109 18.41 5.72 6.04
C PRO A 109 18.88 6.74 7.11
N PRO A 110 18.83 6.39 8.41
CA PRO A 110 18.23 5.19 8.98
C PRO A 110 16.70 5.26 8.93
N ARG A 111 16.10 4.23 8.35
CA ARG A 111 14.66 4.19 8.11
C ARG A 111 13.86 4.12 9.42
N ASP A 112 12.81 4.92 9.51
CA ASP A 112 11.87 4.88 10.62
C ASP A 112 11.13 3.52 10.64
N GLN A 113 11.21 2.83 11.77
CA GLN A 113 10.67 1.48 11.94
C GLN A 113 9.14 1.44 11.98
N ARG A 114 8.47 2.59 12.12
CA ARG A 114 7.02 2.70 11.99
C ARG A 114 6.52 2.31 10.60
N PHE A 115 7.36 2.40 9.56
CA PHE A 115 6.95 2.19 8.17
C PHE A 115 7.55 0.92 7.55
N CYS A 116 6.74 0.20 6.76
CA CYS A 116 7.17 -0.91 5.89
C CYS A 116 6.90 -0.68 4.39
N VAL A 117 6.45 0.52 3.99
CA VAL A 117 6.25 0.94 2.59
C VAL A 117 7.46 0.65 1.68
N PRO A 118 7.32 -0.05 0.55
CA PRO A 118 8.41 -0.20 -0.42
C PRO A 118 8.86 1.16 -0.97
N MET A 119 10.17 1.41 -1.01
CA MET A 119 10.71 2.73 -1.41
C MET A 119 10.36 3.03 -2.88
N GLU A 120 10.45 2.03 -3.74
CA GLU A 120 10.15 2.11 -5.17
C GLU A 120 8.69 2.48 -5.41
N GLY A 121 7.76 1.83 -4.68
CA GLY A 121 6.34 2.16 -4.74
C GLY A 121 6.05 3.60 -4.28
N PHE A 122 6.70 4.03 -3.19
CA PHE A 122 6.60 5.42 -2.72
C PHE A 122 7.14 6.42 -3.75
N GLN A 123 8.28 6.14 -4.39
CA GLN A 123 8.88 7.00 -5.41
C GLN A 123 7.97 7.12 -6.65
N ILE A 124 7.34 6.02 -7.08
CA ILE A 124 6.36 6.02 -8.17
C ILE A 124 5.18 6.94 -7.81
N ALA A 125 4.61 6.79 -6.61
CA ALA A 125 3.50 7.62 -6.15
C ALA A 125 3.89 9.11 -6.05
N LYS A 126 5.09 9.41 -5.53
CA LYS A 126 5.63 10.77 -5.41
C LYS A 126 5.81 11.43 -6.78
N GLN A 127 6.49 10.76 -7.71
CA GLN A 127 6.70 11.27 -9.07
C GLN A 127 5.38 11.52 -9.79
N TRP A 128 4.42 10.62 -9.65
CA TRP A 128 3.09 10.77 -10.23
C TRP A 128 2.35 12.00 -9.67
N LEU A 129 2.47 12.25 -8.37
CA LEU A 129 1.85 13.41 -7.72
C LEU A 129 2.51 14.71 -8.18
N GLU A 130 3.84 14.72 -8.26
CA GLU A 130 4.63 15.89 -8.69
C GLU A 130 4.40 16.24 -10.17
N SER A 131 4.18 15.25 -11.05
CA SER A 131 3.93 15.49 -12.47
C SER A 131 2.59 16.17 -12.76
N ARG A 132 1.75 16.36 -11.74
CA ARG A 132 0.40 16.92 -11.84
C ARG A 132 0.23 18.26 -11.10
N LYS A 133 1.30 18.77 -10.52
CA LYS A 133 1.40 20.13 -9.97
C LYS A 133 1.76 21.12 -11.08
#